data_AF-A0A849BYF2-F1
#
_entry.id   AF-A0A849BYF2-F1
#
_cell.length_a   1.000
_cell.length_b   1.000
_cell.length_c   1.000
_cell.angle_alpha   90.00
_cell.angle_beta   90.00
_cell.angle_gamma   90.00
#
_symmetry.space_group_name_H-M   'P 1'
#
loop_
_entity.id
_entity.type
_entity.pdbx_description
1 polymer ?
#
loop_
_entity_poly.entity_id
_entity_poly.type
_entity_poly.pdbx_seq_one_letter_code
_entity_poly.pdbx_strand_id
1 'polypeptide(L)' 'MTTSRETEPRALAEAATLIGLTMVSAVILLPGRLPGWADAYGTALVYLALVEYMAIAAGLMWWGTETLRRADRATRRSDR' A
#
# COMPACT_ATOMS: atom_id res chain seq x y z
N MET A 1 -5.97 16.22 -27.61
CA MET A 1 -6.66 15.24 -26.75
C MET A 1 -5.61 14.27 -26.21
N THR A 2 -4.85 14.68 -25.19
CA THR A 2 -3.62 13.98 -24.72
C THR A 2 -3.45 13.97 -23.21
N THR A 3 -4.40 14.53 -22.45
CA THR A 3 -4.30 14.69 -20.99
C THR A 3 -4.57 13.41 -20.19
N SER A 4 -5.13 12.35 -20.78
CA SER A 4 -5.57 11.16 -20.01
C SER A 4 -4.42 10.27 -19.50
N ARG A 5 -3.24 10.29 -20.13
CA ARG A 5 -2.11 9.40 -19.77
C ARG A 5 -1.23 9.96 -18.64
N GLU A 6 -1.21 11.28 -18.44
CA GLU A 6 -0.40 11.92 -17.39
C GLU A 6 -1.09 11.93 -16.02
N THR A 7 -2.43 11.93 -15.99
CA THR A 7 -3.21 11.83 -14.75
C THR A 7 -3.34 10.39 -14.23
N GLU A 8 -3.29 9.40 -15.11
CA GLU A 8 -3.39 7.97 -14.80
C GLU A 8 -2.42 7.49 -13.69
N PRO A 9 -1.09 7.78 -13.75
CA PRO A 9 -0.17 7.33 -12.70
C PRO A 9 -0.36 8.07 -11.37
N ARG A 10 -0.86 9.31 -11.39
CA ARG A 10 -1.06 10.13 -10.18
C ARG A 10 -2.32 9.72 -9.43
N ALA A 11 -3.42 9.52 -10.16
CA ALA A 11 -4.66 8.98 -9.61
C ALA A 11 -4.46 7.55 -9.09
N LEU A 12 -3.66 6.74 -9.77
CA LEU A 12 -3.29 5.40 -9.30
C LEU A 12 -2.44 5.45 -8.03
N ALA A 13 -1.50 6.40 -7.92
CA ALA A 13 -0.68 6.59 -6.72
C ALA A 13 -1.51 7.10 -5.52
N GLU A 14 -2.46 8.01 -5.75
CA GLU A 14 -3.40 8.47 -4.72
C GLU A 14 -4.34 7.36 -4.25
N ALA A 15 -4.91 6.60 -5.20
CA ALA A 15 -5.73 5.44 -4.89
C ALA A 15 -4.93 4.39 -4.10
N ALA A 16 -3.70 4.08 -4.52
CA ALA A 16 -2.84 3.13 -3.83
C ALA A 16 -2.49 3.61 -2.41
N THR A 17 -2.30 4.92 -2.22
CA THR A 17 -2.02 5.52 -0.91
C THR A 17 -3.26 5.49 0.00
N LEU A 18 -4.44 5.83 -0.50
CA LEU A 18 -5.71 5.75 0.23
C LEU A 18 -6.05 4.30 0.61
N ILE A 19 -5.83 3.36 -0.31
CA ILE A 19 -6.02 1.93 -0.06
C ILE A 19 -5.05 1.46 1.02
N GLY A 20 -3.76 1.78 0.91
CA GLY A 20 -2.74 1.45 1.92
C GLY A 20 -3.05 2.04 3.29
N LEU A 21 -3.54 3.28 3.36
CA LEU A 21 -3.91 3.95 4.61
C LEU A 21 -5.17 3.33 5.26
N THR A 22 -6.18 3.04 4.43
CA THR A 22 -7.42 2.36 4.88
C THR A 22 -7.08 0.97 5.40
N MET A 23 -6.18 0.29 4.69
CA MET A 23 -5.60 -0.96 5.12
C MET A 23 -4.97 -0.79 6.52
N VAL A 24 -4.00 0.12 6.71
CA VAL A 24 -3.25 0.24 7.98
C VAL A 24 -4.16 0.57 9.15
N SER A 25 -5.16 1.41 8.90
CA SER A 25 -6.18 1.75 9.90
C SER A 25 -6.97 0.53 10.37
N ALA A 26 -7.28 -0.42 9.48
CA ALA A 26 -7.99 -1.63 9.84
C ALA A 26 -7.19 -2.51 10.82
N VAL A 27 -5.88 -2.64 10.64
CA VAL A 27 -5.02 -3.43 11.54
C VAL A 27 -4.98 -2.86 12.96
N ILE A 28 -5.02 -1.53 13.10
CA ILE A 28 -4.98 -0.85 14.41
C ILE A 28 -6.35 -0.93 15.11
N LEU A 29 -7.43 -0.84 14.34
CA LEU A 29 -8.79 -0.72 14.89
C LEU A 29 -9.47 -2.07 15.15
N LEU A 30 -9.07 -3.14 14.45
CA LEU A 30 -9.77 -4.44 14.52
C LEU A 30 -9.06 -5.60 15.27
N PRO A 31 -7.97 -5.45 16.04
CA PRO A 31 -7.29 -6.60 16.63
C PRO A 31 -8.20 -7.40 17.59
N GLY A 32 -9.12 -6.74 18.29
CA GLY A 32 -10.11 -7.41 19.14
C GLY A 32 -11.25 -8.12 18.38
N ARG A 33 -11.39 -7.90 17.07
CA ARG A 33 -12.42 -8.54 16.22
C ARG A 33 -11.89 -9.76 15.47
N LEU A 34 -10.57 -9.88 15.31
CA LEU A 34 -9.92 -10.99 14.61
C LEU A 34 -10.32 -12.39 15.15
N PRO A 35 -10.39 -12.63 16.48
CA PRO A 35 -10.79 -13.94 17.00
C PRO A 35 -12.26 -14.27 16.64
N GLY A 36 -13.16 -13.29 16.76
CA GLY A 36 -14.57 -13.48 16.42
C GLY A 36 -14.82 -13.68 14.93
N TRP A 37 -13.96 -13.14 14.07
CA TRP A 37 -14.01 -13.39 12.62
C TRP A 37 -13.40 -14.73 12.23
N ALA A 38 -12.35 -15.18 12.93
CA ALA A 38 -11.78 -16.51 12.74
C ALA A 38 -12.81 -17.60 13.07
N ASP A 39 -13.60 -17.41 14.13
CA ASP A 39 -14.70 -18.31 14.48
C ASP A 39 -15.86 -18.29 13.45
N ALA A 40 -16.15 -17.12 12.85
CA ALA A 40 -17.29 -16.96 11.93
C ALA A 40 -16.98 -17.34 10.47
N TYR A 41 -15.77 -17.06 9.98
CA TYR A 41 -15.38 -17.20 8.57
C TYR A 41 -14.27 -18.23 8.34
N GLY A 42 -13.69 -18.75 9.43
CA GLY A 42 -12.61 -19.72 9.39
C GLY A 42 -11.24 -19.07 9.53
N THR A 43 -10.46 -19.57 10.49
CA THR A 43 -9.11 -19.14 10.83
C THR A 43 -8.19 -19.00 9.61
N ALA A 44 -8.15 -20.01 8.73
CA ALA A 44 -7.26 -20.01 7.58
C ALA A 44 -7.51 -18.83 6.62
N LEU A 45 -8.77 -18.50 6.33
CA LEU A 45 -9.15 -17.39 5.45
C LEU A 45 -8.77 -16.04 6.04
N VAL A 46 -9.02 -15.83 7.34
CA VAL A 46 -8.74 -14.56 8.02
C VAL A 46 -7.24 -14.29 8.08
N TYR A 47 -6.43 -15.29 8.41
CA TYR A 47 -4.97 -15.11 8.45
C TYR A 47 -4.35 -15.04 7.04
N LEU A 48 -4.89 -15.75 6.04
CA LEU A 48 -4.45 -15.59 4.65
C LEU A 48 -4.69 -14.15 4.15
N ALA A 49 -5.89 -13.61 4.39
CA ALA A 49 -6.21 -12.24 4.06
C ALA A 49 -5.28 -11.24 4.77
N LEU A 50 -4.90 -11.53 6.03
CA LEU A 50 -3.92 -10.72 6.77
C LEU A 50 -2.53 -10.76 6.11
N VAL A 51 -2.09 -11.91 5.60
CA VAL A 51 -0.80 -12.05 4.91
C VAL A 51 -0.82 -11.32 3.57
N GLU A 52 -1.88 -11.46 2.76
CA GLU A 52 -2.04 -10.72 1.50
C GLU A 52 -2.03 -9.21 1.75
N TYR A 53 -2.75 -8.79 2.78
CA TYR A 53 -2.78 -7.42 3.26
C TYR A 53 -1.36 -6.90 3.57
N MET A 54 -0.56 -7.67 4.31
CA MET A 54 0.81 -7.27 4.68
C MET A 54 1.73 -7.23 3.45
N ALA A 55 1.54 -8.14 2.49
CA ALA A 55 2.29 -8.16 1.25
C ALA A 55 2.04 -6.90 0.40
N ILE A 56 0.79 -6.45 0.31
CA ILE A 56 0.43 -5.21 -0.40
C ILE A 56 1.04 -3.99 0.30
N ALA A 57 0.94 -3.92 1.63
CA ALA A 57 1.54 -2.84 2.40
C ALA A 57 3.07 -2.77 2.22
N ALA A 58 3.75 -3.91 2.25
CA ALA A 58 5.19 -4.00 2.02
C ALA A 58 5.57 -3.59 0.59
N GLY A 59 4.80 -4.02 -0.41
CA GLY A 59 4.99 -3.62 -1.82
C GLY A 59 4.87 -2.12 -2.02
N LEU A 60 3.87 -1.49 -1.38
CA LEU A 60 3.66 -0.05 -1.45
C LEU A 60 4.81 0.72 -0.79
N MET A 61 5.27 0.26 0.38
CA MET A 61 6.39 0.87 1.09
C MET A 61 7.70 0.76 0.32
N TRP A 62 7.93 -0.39 -0.34
CA TRP A 62 9.09 -0.58 -1.21
C TRP A 62 9.04 0.35 -2.43
N TRP A 63 7.88 0.47 -3.08
CA TRP A 63 7.71 1.34 -4.25
C TRP A 63 7.93 2.83 -3.91
N GLY A 64 7.38 3.29 -2.79
CA GLY A 64 7.62 4.65 -2.29
C GLY A 64 9.12 4.90 -2.02
N THR A 65 9.79 3.94 -1.37
CA THR A 65 11.22 4.05 -1.07
C THR A 65 12.08 4.06 -2.32
N GLU A 66 11.78 3.19 -3.30
CA GLU A 66 12.52 3.14 -4.57
C GLU A 66 12.32 4.42 -5.39
N THR A 67 11.12 5.00 -5.37
CA THR A 67 10.83 6.28 -6.03
C THR A 67 11.62 7.43 -5.40
N LEU A 68 11.68 7.50 -4.06
CA LEU A 68 12.46 8.50 -3.34
C LEU A 68 13.97 8.34 -3.60
N ARG A 69 14.48 7.11 -3.59
CA ARG A 69 15.87 6.81 -3.93
C ARG A 69 16.23 7.22 -5.35
N ARG A 70 15.31 7.09 -6.31
CA ARG A 70 15.53 7.54 -7.69
C ARG A 70 15.55 9.07 -7.78
N ALA A 71 14.67 9.75 -7.04
CA ALA A 71 14.65 11.21 -6.96
C ALA A 71 15.98 11.76 -6.39
N ASP A 72 16.48 11.20 -5.29
CA ASP A 72 17.75 11.60 -4.67
C ASP A 72 18.97 11.42 -5.59
N ARG A 73 18.97 10.36 -6.40
CA ARG A 73 20.04 10.13 -7.40
C ARG A 73 19.99 11.15 -8.53
N ALA A 74 18.80 11.61 -8.92
CA ALA A 74 18.65 12.61 -9.98
C ALA A 74 19.16 13.99 -9.52
N THR A 75 18.88 14.39 -8.28
CA THR A 75 19.41 15.64 -7.69
C THR A 75 20.93 15.60 -7.58
N ARG A 76 21.52 14.48 -7.15
CA ARG A 76 22.98 14.32 -7.08
C ARG A 76 23.67 14.33 -8.44
N ARG A 77 22.96 14.01 -9.53
CA ARG A 77 23.51 14.06 -10.90
C ARG A 77 23.46 15.48 -11.48
N SER A 78 22.56 16.34 -11.00
CA SER A 78 22.44 17.72 -11.47
C SER A 78 23.52 18.66 -10.87
N ASP A 79 24.16 18.25 -9.79
CA ASP A 79 25.16 19.04 -9.04
C ASP A 79 26.60 18.71 -9.46
N ARG A 80 26.79 18.10 -10.64
CA ARG A 80 28.08 17.63 -11.17
C ARG A 80 28.17 17.91 -12.66
#